data_AF-A0A7V1AFA7-F1
#
_entry.id   AF-A0A7V1AFA7-F1
#
_cell.length_a   1.000
_cell.length_b   1.000
_cell.length_c   1.000
_cell.angle_alpha   90.00
_cell.angle_beta   90.00
_cell.angle_gamma   90.00
#
_symmetry.space_group_name_H-M   'P 1'
#
loop_
_entity.id
_entity.type
_entity.pdbx_description
1 polymer ?
#
loop_
_entity_poly.entity_id
_entity_poly.type
_entity_poly.pdbx_seq_one_letter_code
_entity_poly.pdbx_strand_id
1 'polypeptide(L)'
;MKFKNNLFYIFTFILFLLFTGVYACQKDQAGNAPKENLPDELQTDAQIANLLASMNMYYFKSPRKAPDFELTSLKRKRIRLDKYRGKVVLLSFGATW
;
A
#
# COMPACT_ATOMS: atom_id res chain seq x y z
N MET A 1 26.68 41.52 19.01
CA MET A 1 26.30 40.09 19.11
C MET A 1 25.03 39.95 19.97
N LYS A 2 23.84 40.23 19.42
CA LYS A 2 22.52 40.14 20.11
C LYS A 2 21.48 39.36 19.28
N PHE A 3 21.92 38.57 18.30
CA PHE A 3 21.04 37.79 17.40
C PHE A 3 20.65 36.41 17.94
N LYS A 4 21.21 36.00 19.09
CA LYS A 4 21.08 34.62 19.59
C LYS A 4 19.74 34.35 20.29
N ASN A 5 19.12 35.35 20.91
CA ASN A 5 17.97 35.11 21.79
C ASN A 5 16.67 34.97 20.97
N ASN A 6 16.39 35.85 20.00
CA ASN A 6 15.19 35.73 19.17
C ASN A 6 15.24 34.52 18.23
N LEU A 7 16.43 34.16 17.71
CA LEU A 7 16.60 32.97 16.89
C LEU A 7 16.45 31.68 17.71
N PHE A 8 16.91 31.68 18.96
CA PHE A 8 16.71 30.58 19.89
C PHE A 8 15.23 30.41 20.27
N TYR A 9 14.50 31.51 20.50
CA TYR A 9 13.05 31.46 20.75
C TYR A 9 12.25 30.96 19.53
N ILE A 10 12.67 31.29 18.32
CA ILE A 10 12.04 30.77 17.10
C ILE A 10 12.27 29.26 16.99
N PHE A 11 13.49 28.78 17.25
CA PHE A 11 13.79 27.34 17.24
C PHE A 11 13.03 26.58 18.33
N THR A 12 12.91 27.11 19.54
CA THR A 12 12.13 26.46 20.61
C THR A 12 10.64 26.47 20.32
N PHE A 13 10.10 27.53 19.71
CA PHE A 13 8.70 27.60 19.30
C PHE A 13 8.36 26.59 18.19
N ILE A 14 9.23 26.45 17.18
CA ILE A 14 9.08 25.44 16.12
C ILE A 14 9.16 24.03 16.69
N LEU A 15 10.09 23.78 17.62
CA LEU A 15 10.20 22.48 18.29
C LEU A 15 8.94 22.15 19.10
N PHE A 16 8.37 23.13 19.81
CA PHE A 16 7.13 22.96 20.56
C PHE A 16 5.92 22.63 19.65
N LEU A 17 5.82 23.27 18.49
CA LEU A 17 4.80 22.97 17.48
C LEU A 17 4.94 21.55 16.89
N LEU A 18 6.16 21.05 16.76
CA LEU A 18 6.39 19.68 16.29
C LEU A 18 6.03 18.63 17.35
N PHE A 19 6.23 18.93 18.63
CA PHE A 19 5.87 18.01 19.72
C PHE A 19 4.35 17.88 19.93
N THR A 20 3.57 18.94 19.72
CA THR A 20 2.09 18.85 19.83
C THR A 20 1.45 18.11 18.65
N GLY A 21 2.11 18.05 17.49
CA GLY A 21 1.64 17.32 16.31
C GLY A 21 1.66 15.80 16.45
N VAL A 22 2.47 15.24 17.37
CA VAL A 22 2.56 13.78 17.59
C VAL A 22 1.47 13.28 18.54
N TYR A 23 0.90 14.15 19.39
CA TYR A 23 -0.19 13.79 20.30
C TYR A 23 -1.59 13.87 19.67
N ALA A 24 -1.70 14.36 18.42
CA ALA A 24 -2.97 14.43 17.66
C ALA A 24 -3.22 13.18 16.79
N CYS A 25 -2.62 12.03 17.12
CA CYS A 25 -3.01 10.73 16.57
C CYS A 25 -3.43 9.78 17.70
N GLN A 26 -4.33 10.24 18.55
CA GLN A 26 -5.11 9.36 19.39
C GLN A 26 -6.49 9.98 19.54
N LYS A 27 -7.51 9.17 19.29
CA LYS A 27 -8.90 9.36 19.71
C LYS A 27 -9.85 10.02 18.68
N ASP A 28 -10.45 9.14 17.86
CA ASP A 28 -11.90 8.89 17.73
C ASP A 28 -12.40 8.76 16.28
N GLN A 29 -12.70 7.51 15.90
CA GLN A 29 -13.91 7.20 15.14
C GLN A 29 -14.59 5.99 15.78
N ALA A 30 -15.23 6.23 16.93
CA ALA A 30 -16.48 5.56 17.26
C ALA A 30 -17.59 6.33 16.52
N GLY A 31 -18.02 5.81 15.37
CA GLY A 31 -19.04 6.45 14.54
C GLY A 31 -19.43 5.60 13.33
N ASN A 32 -20.34 4.65 13.56
CA ASN A 32 -21.25 4.02 12.58
C ASN A 32 -20.67 3.67 11.19
N ALA A 33 -19.64 2.84 11.13
CA ALA A 33 -19.51 1.92 9.99
C ALA A 33 -20.45 0.73 10.24
N PRO A 34 -21.09 0.12 9.20
CA PRO A 34 -21.85 -1.09 9.37
C PRO A 34 -21.01 -2.08 10.16
N LYS A 35 -21.51 -2.54 11.32
CA LYS A 35 -21.04 -3.78 11.89
C LYS A 35 -21.40 -4.82 10.85
N GLU A 36 -20.46 -5.12 9.96
CA GLU A 36 -20.44 -6.39 9.29
C GLU A 36 -20.39 -7.39 10.44
N ASN A 37 -21.58 -7.91 10.77
CA ASN A 37 -21.68 -9.08 11.62
C ASN A 37 -20.68 -10.06 11.02
N LEU A 38 -19.87 -10.65 11.87
CA LEU A 38 -18.86 -11.62 11.50
C LEU A 38 -19.53 -13.01 11.63
N PRO A 39 -20.29 -13.52 10.65
CA PRO A 39 -20.40 -14.95 10.46
C PRO A 39 -19.19 -15.36 9.61
N ASP A 40 -18.23 -16.00 10.25
CA ASP A 40 -17.30 -16.95 9.65
C ASP A 40 -16.43 -16.42 8.48
N GLU A 41 -15.21 -15.96 8.79
CA GLU A 41 -14.18 -15.55 7.79
C GLU A 41 -14.02 -16.56 6.63
N LEU A 42 -14.25 -17.84 6.88
CA LEU A 42 -14.19 -18.90 5.86
C LEU A 42 -15.30 -18.81 4.82
N GLN A 43 -16.52 -18.39 5.21
CA GLN A 43 -17.64 -18.24 4.29
C GLN A 43 -17.49 -16.99 3.42
N THR A 44 -16.98 -15.90 3.99
CA THR A 44 -16.73 -14.65 3.28
C THR A 44 -15.60 -14.79 2.26
N ASP A 45 -14.51 -15.51 2.58
CA ASP A 45 -13.43 -15.79 1.63
C ASP A 45 -13.91 -16.57 0.41
N ALA A 46 -14.69 -17.62 0.63
CA ALA A 46 -15.22 -18.43 -0.47
C ALA A 46 -16.15 -17.61 -1.37
N GLN A 47 -16.99 -16.74 -0.79
CA GLN A 47 -17.88 -15.87 -1.55
C GLN A 47 -17.11 -14.83 -2.37
N ILE A 48 -16.09 -14.19 -1.78
CA ILE A 48 -15.22 -13.24 -2.49
C ILE A 48 -14.45 -13.96 -3.60
N ALA A 49 -13.94 -15.18 -3.34
CA ALA A 49 -13.28 -16.01 -4.35
C ALA A 49 -14.17 -16.29 -5.54
N ASN A 50 -15.41 -16.73 -5.28
CA ASN A 50 -16.37 -17.06 -6.32
C ASN A 50 -16.78 -15.82 -7.12
N LEU A 51 -16.97 -14.67 -6.46
CA LEU A 51 -17.28 -13.41 -7.13
C LEU A 51 -16.13 -12.96 -8.04
N LEU A 52 -14.89 -12.97 -7.54
CA LEU A 52 -13.74 -12.56 -8.34
C LEU A 52 -13.45 -13.56 -9.46
N ALA A 53 -13.59 -14.86 -9.20
CA ALA A 53 -13.48 -15.89 -10.24
C ALA A 53 -14.53 -15.73 -11.34
N SER A 54 -15.74 -15.25 -11.02
CA SER A 54 -16.76 -14.91 -12.03
C SER A 54 -16.34 -13.77 -12.96
N MET A 55 -15.44 -12.90 -12.48
CA MET A 55 -14.79 -11.84 -13.25
C MET A 55 -13.44 -12.28 -13.85
N ASN A 56 -13.12 -13.59 -13.79
CA ASN A 56 -11.81 -14.16 -14.15
C ASN A 56 -10.63 -13.49 -13.42
N MET A 57 -10.87 -13.04 -12.19
CA MET A 57 -9.88 -12.47 -11.28
C MET A 57 -9.50 -13.49 -10.22
N TYR A 58 -8.21 -13.58 -9.92
CA TYR A 58 -7.67 -14.44 -8.88
C TYR A 58 -7.07 -13.58 -7.78
N TYR A 59 -7.53 -13.76 -6.55
CA TYR A 59 -6.95 -13.11 -5.38
C TYR A 59 -6.17 -14.11 -4.53
N PHE A 60 -5.16 -13.62 -3.81
CA PHE A 60 -4.38 -14.42 -2.87
C PHE A 60 -4.68 -13.95 -1.46
N LYS A 61 -5.25 -14.83 -0.62
CA LYS A 61 -5.52 -14.53 0.80
C LYS A 61 -4.26 -14.15 1.58
N SER A 62 -3.15 -14.82 1.27
CA SER A 62 -1.83 -14.52 1.84
C SER A 62 -0.87 -13.98 0.76
N PRO A 63 0.06 -13.09 1.12
CA PRO A 63 1.09 -12.63 0.19
C PRO A 63 1.82 -13.80 -0.47
N ARG A 64 1.83 -13.83 -1.81
CA ARG A 64 2.54 -14.84 -2.60
C ARG A 64 3.67 -14.18 -3.36
N LYS A 65 4.85 -14.80 -3.35
CA LYS A 65 5.97 -14.38 -4.19
C LYS A 65 5.59 -14.56 -5.66
N ALA A 66 5.72 -13.50 -6.45
CA ALA A 66 5.56 -13.59 -7.90
C ALA A 66 6.61 -14.54 -8.50
N PRO A 67 6.24 -15.48 -9.39
CA PRO A 67 7.19 -16.29 -10.12
C PRO A 67 8.15 -15.41 -10.91
N ASP A 68 9.44 -15.77 -10.89
CA ASP A 68 10.41 -15.10 -11.75
C ASP A 68 10.19 -15.56 -13.20
N PHE A 69 10.41 -14.66 -14.15
CA PHE A 69 10.27 -14.96 -15.57
C PHE A 69 11.27 -14.15 -16.40
N GLU A 70 11.55 -14.69 -17.58
CA GLU A 70 12.33 -14.02 -18.61
C GLU A 70 11.53 -14.01 -19.92
N LEU A 71 11.39 -12.83 -20.51
CA LEU A 71 10.66 -12.63 -21.77
C LEU A 71 11.53 -11.87 -22.77
N THR A 72 11.33 -12.16 -24.05
CA THR A 72 11.88 -11.36 -25.14
C THR A 72 10.87 -10.28 -25.53
N SER A 73 11.26 -9.02 -25.39
CA SER A 73 10.44 -7.88 -25.83
C SER A 73 10.36 -7.77 -27.36
N LEU A 74 9.42 -6.96 -27.85
CA LEU A 74 9.27 -6.64 -29.29
C LEU A 74 10.55 -6.06 -29.91
N LYS A 75 11.40 -5.39 -29.12
CA LYS A 75 12.70 -4.85 -29.55
C LYS A 75 13.84 -5.87 -29.42
N ARG A 76 13.55 -7.16 -29.30
CA ARG A 76 14.49 -8.27 -29.07
C ARG A 76 15.38 -8.11 -27.83
N LYS A 77 14.97 -7.29 -26.86
CA LYS A 77 15.66 -7.17 -25.57
C LYS A 77 15.11 -8.21 -24.60
N ARG A 78 16.01 -8.83 -23.83
CA ARG A 78 15.63 -9.71 -22.72
C ARG A 78 15.20 -8.91 -21.49
N ILE A 79 13.99 -9.20 -21.00
CA ILE A 79 13.40 -8.60 -19.80
C ILE A 79 13.26 -9.71 -18.75
N ARG A 80 13.75 -9.45 -17.54
CA ARG A 80 13.68 -10.37 -16.39
C ARG A 80 12.98 -9.65 -15.24
N LEU A 81 12.07 -10.32 -14.54
CA LEU A 81 11.31 -9.70 -13.46
C LEU A 81 12.22 -9.31 -12.29
N ASP A 82 13.24 -10.12 -12.00
CA ASP A 82 14.22 -9.87 -10.93
C ASP A 82 14.96 -8.53 -11.00
N LYS A 83 15.12 -7.95 -12.20
CA LYS A 83 15.73 -6.63 -12.42
C LYS A 83 14.90 -5.47 -11.83
N TYR A 84 13.65 -5.72 -11.45
CA TYR A 84 12.74 -4.72 -10.90
C TYR A 84 12.48 -4.89 -9.39
N ARG A 85 13.26 -5.73 -8.70
CA ARG A 85 13.16 -5.85 -7.23
C ARG A 85 13.33 -4.48 -6.55
N GLY A 86 12.55 -4.26 -5.50
CA GLY A 86 12.50 -2.97 -4.77
C GLY A 86 11.60 -1.92 -5.43
N LYS A 87 10.95 -2.25 -6.56
CA LYS A 87 9.97 -1.38 -7.23
C LYS A 87 8.60 -2.05 -7.24
N VAL A 88 7.54 -1.24 -7.10
CA VAL A 88 6.16 -1.69 -7.40
C VAL A 88 6.00 -1.70 -8.91
N VAL A 89 5.62 -2.85 -9.47
CA VAL A 89 5.45 -3.04 -10.91
C VAL A 89 4.05 -3.56 -11.21
N LEU A 90 3.45 -3.04 -12.28
CA LEU A 90 2.20 -3.55 -12.85
C LEU A 90 2.54 -4.40 -14.08
N LEU A 91 2.06 -5.64 -14.11
CA LEU A 91 2.19 -6.53 -15.26
C LEU A 91 0.87 -6.48 -16.05
N SER A 92 0.96 -6.03 -17.30
CA SER A 92 -0.16 -6.05 -18.25
C SER A 92 0.17 -7.00 -19.37
N PHE A 93 -0.66 -8.04 -19.52
CA PHE A 93 -0.55 -9.01 -20.60
C PHE A 93 -1.61 -8.69 -21.66
N GLY A 94 -1.19 -8.55 -22.91
CA GLY A 94 -2.08 -8.26 -24.02
C GLY A 94 -1.54 -8.82 -25.32
N ALA A 95 -2.43 -8.95 -26.30
CA ALA A 95 -2.10 -9.38 -27.66
C ALA A 95 -2.89 -8.53 -28.66
N THR A 96 -2.48 -8.54 -29.93
CA THR A 96 -3.07 -7.71 -30.99
C THR A 96 -4.24 -8.38 -31.73
N TRP A 97 -4.57 -9.62 -31.38
CA TRP A 97 -5.63 -10.40 -32.00
C TRP A 97 -6.94 -10.31 -31.22
#